data_AF-A0A1G3FNQ8-F1
#
_entry.id   AF-A0A1G3FNQ8-F1
#
_cell.length_a   1.000
_cell.length_b   1.000
_cell.length_c   1.000
_cell.angle_alpha   90.00
_cell.angle_beta   90.00
_cell.angle_gamma   90.00
#
_symmetry.space_group_name_H-M   'P 1'
#
loop_
_entity.id
_entity.type
_entity.pdbx_description
1 polymer ?
#
loop_
_entity_poly.entity_id
_entity_poly.type
_entity_poly.pdbx_seq_one_letter_code
_entity_poly.pdbx_strand_id
1 'polypeptide(L)'
;MGVRFETPGEMGQLFDASARTGLRPPKIARPPVAPRTIANRADIDISDPAFDFVRSIRVFEIFFQQHRSSGNGCSSSNIVYLGSYGEQGEYTRRRSELDIVPEASAFRMPTECNGYAYRSVFVE
;
A
#
# COMPACT_ATOMS: atom_id res chain seq x y z
N MET A 1 8.15 -29.55 -30.20
CA MET A 1 7.26 -28.37 -30.33
C MET A 1 7.84 -27.22 -29.53
N GLY A 2 8.49 -26.26 -30.20
CA GLY A 2 8.99 -25.04 -29.55
C GLY A 2 7.91 -23.96 -29.61
N VAL A 3 7.61 -23.32 -28.49
CA VAL A 3 6.67 -22.20 -28.43
C VAL A 3 7.48 -20.94 -28.12
N ARG A 4 7.56 -20.05 -29.11
CA ARG A 4 8.09 -18.69 -28.94
C ARG A 4 7.02 -17.87 -28.23
N PHE A 5 7.39 -17.23 -27.13
CA PHE A 5 6.55 -16.21 -26.48
C PHE A 5 7.06 -14.85 -26.94
N GLU A 6 6.27 -14.17 -27.77
CA GLU A 6 6.46 -12.76 -28.10
C GLU A 6 5.95 -11.89 -26.94
N THR A 7 6.74 -10.88 -26.58
CA THR A 7 6.47 -9.93 -25.50
C THR A 7 5.43 -8.89 -25.94
N PRO A 8 4.29 -8.72 -25.25
CA PRO A 8 3.42 -7.57 -25.47
C PRO A 8 3.99 -6.33 -24.77
N GLY A 9 4.14 -5.27 -25.55
CA GLY A 9 4.83 -4.03 -25.20
C GLY A 9 4.21 -3.20 -24.07
N GLU A 10 5.07 -2.30 -23.59
CA GLU A 10 4.84 -1.26 -22.60
C GLU A 10 3.63 -0.38 -22.93
N MET A 11 2.67 -0.30 -22.01
CA MET A 11 1.58 0.69 -22.06
C MET A 11 1.69 1.63 -20.86
N GLY A 12 2.72 2.48 -20.87
CA GLY A 12 2.81 3.65 -20.01
C GLY A 12 2.39 4.88 -20.80
N GLN A 13 1.10 5.23 -20.82
CA GLN A 13 0.66 6.52 -21.34
C GLN A 13 0.76 7.57 -20.23
N LEU A 14 1.84 8.35 -20.29
CA LEU A 14 1.98 9.60 -19.55
C LEU A 14 1.10 10.66 -20.22
N PHE A 15 0.19 11.27 -19.48
CA PHE A 15 -0.60 12.41 -19.96
C PHE A 15 0.29 13.66 -20.00
N ASP A 16 0.42 14.26 -21.18
CA ASP A 16 1.25 15.44 -21.45
C ASP A 16 0.39 16.72 -21.35
N ALA A 17 0.54 17.46 -20.25
CA ALA A 17 -0.18 18.73 -20.06
C ALA A 17 0.69 19.90 -20.54
N SER A 18 0.63 20.20 -21.83
CA SER A 18 1.22 21.43 -22.40
C SER A 18 0.14 22.43 -22.81
N ALA A 19 -0.33 23.24 -21.85
CA ALA A 19 -1.09 24.45 -22.15
C ALA A 19 -0.11 25.59 -22.48
N ARG A 20 -0.04 25.97 -23.76
CA ARG A 20 0.67 27.17 -24.21
C ARG A 20 -0.23 28.40 -24.03
N THR A 21 0.05 29.22 -23.02
CA THR A 21 -0.30 30.65 -23.03
C THR A 21 0.91 31.44 -22.56
N GLY A 22 1.49 32.21 -23.50
CA GLY A 22 2.77 32.89 -23.34
C GLY A 22 2.74 34.13 -22.46
N LEU A 23 2.78 33.94 -21.14
CA LEU A 23 3.21 34.96 -20.18
C LEU A 23 4.39 34.38 -19.42
N ARG A 24 5.57 35.00 -19.57
CA ARG A 24 6.80 34.57 -18.88
C ARG A 24 6.61 34.91 -17.40
N PRO A 25 6.42 33.93 -16.49
CA PRO A 25 6.34 34.22 -15.07
C PRO A 25 7.68 34.86 -14.63
N PRO A 26 7.66 35.81 -13.67
CA PRO A 26 8.90 36.31 -13.09
C PRO A 26 9.72 35.11 -12.61
N LYS A 27 11.00 35.08 -12.97
CA LYS A 27 11.95 34.10 -12.46
C LYS A 27 12.17 34.38 -10.98
N ILE A 28 11.27 33.90 -10.13
CA ILE A 28 11.52 33.80 -8.70
C ILE A 28 12.59 32.73 -8.58
N ALA A 29 13.81 33.13 -8.23
CA ALA A 29 14.87 32.20 -7.88
C ALA A 29 14.38 31.43 -6.65
N ARG A 30 13.86 30.22 -6.86
CA ARG A 30 13.55 29.31 -5.76
C ARG A 30 14.91 28.94 -5.16
N PRO A 31 15.21 29.29 -3.90
CA PRO A 31 16.43 28.79 -3.28
C PRO A 31 16.40 27.26 -3.36
N PRO A 32 17.56 26.60 -3.53
CA PRO A 32 17.62 25.15 -3.48
C PRO A 32 17.17 24.70 -2.08
N VAL A 33 15.90 24.30 -1.98
CA VAL A 33 15.42 23.51 -0.85
C VAL A 33 16.07 22.15 -1.04
N ALA A 34 17.19 21.93 -0.38
CA ALA A 34 17.75 20.61 -0.25
C ALA A 34 16.74 19.79 0.58
N PRO A 35 16.17 18.68 0.07
CA PRO A 35 15.35 17.81 0.89
C PRO A 35 16.22 17.34 2.06
N ARG A 36 15.84 17.74 3.27
CA ARG A 36 16.43 17.22 4.49
C ARG A 36 15.67 15.96 4.84
N THR A 37 16.15 14.82 4.35
CA THR A 37 15.67 13.53 4.82
C THR A 37 16.14 13.34 6.26
N ILE A 38 15.34 13.80 7.20
CA ILE A 38 15.49 13.42 8.59
C ILE A 38 14.89 12.01 8.68
N ALA A 39 15.69 11.02 9.06
CA ALA A 39 15.18 9.67 9.27
C ALA A 39 13.99 9.72 10.23
N ASN A 40 12.86 9.14 9.83
CA ASN A 40 11.57 9.17 10.54
C ASN A 40 10.83 10.53 10.54
N ARG A 41 10.98 11.37 9.51
CA ARG A 41 10.04 12.46 9.24
C ARG A 41 9.71 12.55 7.77
N ALA A 42 8.50 13.01 7.47
CA ALA A 42 8.12 13.41 6.12
C ALA A 42 8.98 14.59 5.63
N ASP A 43 9.16 14.68 4.31
CA ASP A 43 9.89 15.79 3.67
C ASP A 43 9.18 17.15 3.82
N ILE A 44 7.90 17.14 4.18
CA ILE A 44 7.07 18.30 4.53
C ILE A 44 6.54 18.15 5.96
N ASP A 45 6.35 19.25 6.67
CA ASP A 45 5.75 19.23 8.02
C ASP A 45 4.25 18.95 7.92
N ILE A 46 3.85 17.77 8.40
CA ILE A 46 2.45 17.33 8.44
C ILE A 46 1.90 17.28 9.87
N SER A 47 2.53 17.99 10.82
CA SER A 47 1.98 18.12 12.17
C SER A 47 0.64 18.86 12.19
N ASP A 48 0.45 19.81 11.26
CA ASP A 48 -0.77 20.60 11.17
C ASP A 48 -2.04 19.73 11.08
N PRO A 49 -3.16 20.08 11.77
CA PRO A 49 -4.41 19.33 11.71
C PRO A 49 -4.99 19.12 10.30
N ALA A 50 -4.61 19.95 9.31
CA ALA A 50 -4.96 19.74 7.91
C ALA A 50 -4.53 18.37 7.37
N PHE A 51 -3.56 17.70 8.02
CA PHE A 51 -3.07 16.37 7.67
C PHE A 51 -3.60 15.26 8.59
N ASP A 52 -4.64 15.51 9.39
CA ASP A 52 -5.24 14.48 10.25
C ASP A 52 -5.70 13.25 9.48
N PHE A 53 -6.09 13.40 8.21
CA PHE A 53 -6.44 12.28 7.36
C PHE A 53 -5.28 11.29 7.17
N VAL A 54 -4.03 11.77 7.13
CA VAL A 54 -2.84 10.90 7.03
C VAL A 54 -2.71 10.04 8.28
N ARG A 55 -2.95 10.65 9.44
CA ARG A 55 -2.90 9.99 10.76
C ARG A 55 -4.09 9.08 11.01
N SER A 56 -5.21 9.28 10.31
CA SER A 56 -6.35 8.37 10.35
C SER A 56 -6.20 7.15 9.44
N ILE A 57 -5.24 7.16 8.51
CA ILE A 57 -5.00 6.02 7.61
C ILE A 57 -4.58 4.80 8.45
N ARG A 58 -5.28 3.70 8.21
CA ARG A 58 -4.95 2.38 8.74
C ARG A 58 -4.50 1.47 7.61
N VAL A 59 -3.38 0.79 7.80
CA VAL A 59 -2.81 -0.14 6.82
C VAL A 59 -2.90 -1.55 7.37
N PHE A 60 -3.53 -2.44 6.63
CA PHE A 60 -3.69 -3.84 6.97
C PHE A 60 -2.84 -4.68 6.02
N GLU A 61 -1.77 -5.28 6.51
CA GLU A 61 -1.01 -6.28 5.76
C GLU A 61 -1.54 -7.66 6.14
N ILE A 62 -2.13 -8.35 5.17
CA ILE A 62 -2.87 -9.58 5.40
C ILE A 62 -2.14 -10.71 4.67
N PHE A 63 -1.80 -11.75 5.41
CA PHE A 63 -1.35 -13.02 4.87
C PHE A 63 -2.21 -14.14 5.47
N PHE A 64 -2.80 -14.95 4.61
CA PHE A 64 -3.55 -16.14 4.98
C PHE A 64 -3.24 -17.25 4.00
N GLN A 65 -3.05 -18.46 4.52
CA GLN A 65 -2.90 -19.66 3.72
C GLN A 65 -3.66 -20.80 4.37
N GLN A 66 -4.34 -21.59 3.55
CA GLN A 66 -5.01 -22.82 3.92
C GLN A 66 -4.70 -23.91 2.89
N HIS A 67 -4.52 -25.13 3.37
CA HIS A 67 -4.39 -26.33 2.56
C HIS A 67 -4.89 -27.56 3.31
N ARG A 68 -5.17 -28.63 2.56
CA ARG A 68 -5.43 -29.95 3.14
C ARG A 68 -4.11 -30.51 3.68
N SER A 69 -4.12 -30.96 4.94
CA SER A 69 -3.00 -31.69 5.54
C SER A 69 -3.09 -33.18 5.17
N SER A 70 -2.01 -33.95 5.38
CA SER A 70 -2.03 -35.40 5.20
C SER A 70 -3.05 -36.02 6.17
N GLY A 71 -4.20 -36.45 5.65
CA GLY A 71 -5.36 -36.93 6.43
C GLY A 71 -6.65 -36.18 6.05
N ASN A 72 -7.63 -36.14 6.97
CA ASN A 72 -8.89 -35.39 6.82
C ASN A 72 -8.84 -34.00 7.48
N GLY A 73 -7.65 -33.49 7.80
CA GLY A 73 -7.46 -32.23 8.52
C GLY A 73 -7.25 -31.04 7.59
N CYS A 74 -7.73 -29.87 8.02
CA CYS A 74 -7.42 -28.60 7.37
C CYS A 74 -6.34 -27.86 8.14
N SER A 75 -5.28 -27.43 7.45
CA SER A 75 -4.21 -26.62 8.04
C SER A 75 -4.32 -25.20 7.49
N SER A 76 -4.42 -24.23 8.39
CA SER A 76 -4.42 -22.81 8.06
C SER A 76 -3.39 -22.04 8.88
N SER A 77 -2.74 -21.07 8.26
CA SER A 77 -1.86 -20.12 8.91
C SER A 77 -2.22 -18.70 8.48
N ASN A 78 -2.04 -17.74 9.39
CA ASN A 78 -2.27 -16.34 9.10
C ASN A 78 -1.25 -15.44 9.82
N ILE A 79 -1.02 -14.28 9.22
CA ILE A 79 -0.27 -13.19 9.80
C ILE A 79 -0.98 -11.90 9.37
N VAL A 80 -1.45 -11.12 10.34
CA VAL A 80 -1.99 -9.78 10.09
C VAL A 80 -1.13 -8.76 10.82
N TYR A 81 -0.78 -7.69 10.12
CA TYR A 81 -0.22 -6.49 10.74
C TYR A 81 -1.17 -5.32 10.53
N LEU A 82 -1.45 -4.60 11.62
CA LEU A 82 -2.13 -3.30 11.59
C LEU A 82 -1.07 -2.20 11.76
N GLY A 83 -1.01 -1.31 10.78
CA GLY A 83 -0.13 -0.16 10.75
C GLY A 83 -0.88 1.18 10.81
N SER A 84 -0.18 2.20 11.28
CA SER A 84 -0.66 3.57 11.41
C SER A 84 0.48 4.57 11.23
N TYR A 85 0.13 5.80 10.90
CA TYR A 85 1.07 6.92 10.74
C TYR A 85 1.08 7.84 11.97
N GLY A 86 2.28 8.23 12.40
CA GLY A 86 2.55 9.18 13.47
C GLY A 86 2.42 10.64 13.04
N GLU A 87 2.74 11.54 13.97
CA GLU A 87 2.58 13.00 13.80
C GLU A 87 3.32 13.56 12.58
N GLN A 88 4.50 13.00 12.26
CA GLN A 88 5.34 13.41 11.14
C GLN A 88 5.43 12.33 10.06
N GLY A 89 4.44 11.42 10.02
CA GLY A 89 4.37 10.36 9.02
C GLY A 89 5.22 9.13 9.34
N GLU A 90 5.65 8.97 10.59
CA GLU A 90 6.32 7.75 11.04
C GLU A 90 5.39 6.56 10.91
N TYR A 91 5.78 5.55 10.14
CA TYR A 91 5.00 4.32 10.03
C TYR A 91 5.39 3.34 11.14
N THR A 92 4.40 2.87 11.89
CA THR A 92 4.56 1.76 12.83
C THR A 92 3.51 0.71 12.56
N ARG A 93 3.82 -0.55 12.87
CA ARG A 93 2.87 -1.66 12.75
C ARG A 93 3.03 -2.63 13.90
N ARG A 94 1.93 -3.29 14.25
CA ARG A 94 1.89 -4.35 15.25
C ARG A 94 1.17 -5.57 14.72
N ARG A 95 1.57 -6.75 15.19
CA ARG A 95 0.81 -7.97 14.89
C ARG A 95 -0.59 -7.81 15.44
N SER A 96 -1.56 -8.29 14.69
CA SER A 96 -2.98 -8.20 15.03
C SER A 96 -3.70 -9.48 14.61
N GLU A 97 -4.97 -9.54 15.00
CA GLU A 97 -5.83 -10.68 14.73
C GLU A 97 -6.47 -10.58 13.33
N LEU A 98 -7.05 -11.69 12.87
CA LEU A 98 -7.68 -11.75 11.56
C LEU A 98 -9.08 -11.13 11.53
N ASP A 99 -9.74 -11.02 12.68
CA ASP A 99 -11.10 -10.48 12.84
C ASP A 99 -11.18 -8.95 12.69
N ILE A 100 -10.06 -8.24 12.88
CA ILE A 100 -9.97 -6.80 12.65
C ILE A 100 -9.87 -6.42 11.16
N VAL A 101 -9.67 -7.41 10.28
CA VAL A 101 -9.51 -7.16 8.84
C VAL A 101 -10.82 -6.63 8.26
N PRO A 102 -10.84 -5.43 7.66
CA PRO A 102 -12.07 -4.84 7.14
C PRO A 102 -12.68 -5.69 6.03
N GLU A 103 -14.01 -5.76 5.97
CA GLU A 103 -14.70 -6.50 4.90
C GLU A 103 -14.34 -5.97 3.50
N ALA A 104 -14.13 -4.65 3.41
CA ALA A 104 -13.71 -3.93 2.21
C ALA A 104 -12.34 -4.38 1.69
N SER A 105 -11.53 -5.07 2.51
CA SER A 105 -10.29 -5.70 2.06
C SER A 105 -10.50 -6.87 1.11
N ALA A 106 -11.75 -7.28 0.85
CA ALA A 106 -12.13 -8.47 0.08
C ALA A 106 -11.59 -9.81 0.65
N PHE A 107 -10.94 -9.80 1.82
CA PHE A 107 -10.60 -11.04 2.51
C PHE A 107 -11.88 -11.80 2.87
N ARG A 108 -11.88 -13.10 2.58
CA ARG A 108 -12.94 -14.03 2.94
C ARG A 108 -12.31 -15.30 3.51
N MET A 109 -12.82 -15.76 4.64
CA MET A 109 -12.45 -17.05 5.19
C MET A 109 -13.14 -18.16 4.39
N PRO A 110 -12.42 -19.14 3.83
CA PRO A 110 -13.05 -20.27 3.15
C PRO A 110 -13.88 -21.11 4.12
N THR A 111 -15.09 -21.50 3.73
CA THR A 111 -15.92 -22.46 4.48
C THR A 111 -15.48 -23.91 4.26
N GLU A 112 -14.95 -24.20 3.07
CA GLU A 112 -14.47 -25.52 2.70
C GLU A 112 -12.95 -25.61 2.81
N CYS A 113 -12.45 -26.79 3.17
CA CYS A 113 -11.01 -27.04 3.20
C CYS A 113 -10.46 -27.29 1.79
N ASN A 114 -10.36 -26.22 1.00
CA ASN A 114 -9.67 -26.18 -0.27
C ASN A 114 -8.38 -25.37 -0.14
N GLY A 115 -7.48 -25.50 -1.12
CA GLY A 115 -6.29 -24.67 -1.19
C GLY A 115 -6.69 -23.21 -1.39
N TYR A 116 -6.30 -22.34 -0.46
CA TYR A 116 -6.58 -20.92 -0.52
C TYR A 116 -5.39 -20.15 0.02
N ALA A 117 -4.92 -19.18 -0.75
CA ALA A 117 -3.87 -18.26 -0.34
C ALA A 117 -4.36 -16.84 -0.61
N TYR A 118 -4.23 -15.99 0.39
CA TYR A 118 -4.59 -14.59 0.32
C TYR A 118 -3.44 -13.76 0.85
N ARG A 119 -2.95 -12.84 0.02
CA ARG A 119 -1.93 -11.86 0.40
C ARG A 119 -2.32 -10.52 -0.15
N SER A 120 -2.50 -9.54 0.73
CA SER A 120 -2.98 -8.21 0.35
C SER A 120 -2.45 -7.15 1.31
N VAL A 121 -2.44 -5.91 0.83
CA VAL A 121 -2.33 -4.71 1.65
C VAL A 121 -3.60 -3.90 1.41
N PHE A 122 -4.36 -3.66 2.48
CA PHE A 122 -5.57 -2.86 2.45
C PHE A 122 -5.37 -1.56 3.22
N VAL A 123 -5.95 -0.48 2.72
CA VAL A 123 -5.82 0.86 3.30
C VAL A 123 -7.21 1.48 3.43
N GLU A 124 -7.50 2.06 4.59
CA GLU A 124 -8.73 2.82 4.88
C GLU A 124 -8.45 4.07 5.71
#